data_AF-M6FHZ0-F1
#
_entry.id   AF-M6FHZ0-F1
#
_cell.length_a   1.000
_cell.length_b   1.000
_cell.length_c   1.000
_cell.angle_alpha   90.00
_cell.angle_beta   90.00
_cell.angle_gamma   90.00
#
_symmetry.space_group_name_H-M   'P 1'
#
loop_
_entity.id
_entity.type
_entity.pdbx_description
1 polymer ?
#
loop_
_entity_poly.entity_id
_entity_poly.type
_entity_poly.pdbx_seq_one_letter_code
_entity_poly.pdbx_strand_id
1 'polypeptide(L)'
;MRSKDLISVENSVFFFKDELNSNEDSIRFEIKVTNQSKNPIPDLGVGNRSKFVNCYINGKEENPETLYNGSEANDSPKTIPPGLMQDFAWSQPLRFFSKGNEFTVQWEYRKIKSKILKVNVKNRSVETLK
;
A
#
# COMPACT_ATOMS: atom_id res chain seq x y z
N MET A 1 -29.75 -4.62 3.32
CA MET A 1 -28.69 -3.72 2.80
C MET A 1 -27.42 -4.01 3.56
N ARG A 2 -26.38 -4.55 2.90
CA ARG A 2 -25.06 -4.71 3.54
C ARG A 2 -24.53 -3.32 3.89
N SER A 3 -24.04 -3.15 5.10
CA SER A 3 -23.23 -2.00 5.48
C SER A 3 -22.22 -1.76 4.36
N LYS A 4 -22.37 -0.68 3.60
CA LYS A 4 -21.31 -0.26 2.68
C LYS A 4 -20.14 0.02 3.60
N ASP A 5 -19.04 -0.72 3.47
CA ASP A 5 -17.82 -0.38 4.17
C ASP A 5 -17.48 1.06 3.74
N LEU A 6 -17.66 2.01 4.66
CA LEU A 6 -17.51 3.45 4.41
C LEU A 6 -16.03 3.85 4.28
N ILE A 7 -15.16 2.87 4.07
CA ILE A 7 -13.73 3.01 3.87
C ILE A 7 -13.38 2.08 2.72
N SER A 8 -12.71 2.60 1.69
CA SER A 8 -12.15 1.76 0.63
C SER A 8 -10.65 1.66 0.78
N VAL A 9 -10.12 0.48 0.45
CA VAL A 9 -8.69 0.20 0.42
C VAL A 9 -8.34 -0.24 -0.99
N GLU A 10 -7.54 0.56 -1.66
CA GLU A 10 -7.05 0.30 -3.00
C GLU A 10 -5.55 0.04 -2.92
N ASN A 11 -5.05 -0.80 -3.82
CA ASN A 11 -3.63 -1.05 -3.93
C ASN A 11 -3.19 -1.04 -5.38
N SER A 12 -1.92 -0.69 -5.56
CA SER A 12 -1.25 -0.67 -6.85
C SER A 12 0.18 -1.18 -6.71
N VAL A 13 0.71 -1.75 -7.78
CA VAL A 13 2.11 -2.17 -7.87
C VAL A 13 2.66 -1.70 -9.21
N PHE A 14 3.86 -1.12 -9.19
CA PHE A 14 4.50 -0.59 -10.40
C PHE A 14 5.97 -0.95 -10.42
N PHE A 15 6.48 -1.21 -11.63
CA PHE A 15 7.90 -1.34 -11.90
C PHE A 15 8.39 0.00 -12.45
N PHE A 16 9.53 0.46 -11.98
CA PHE A 16 10.12 1.72 -12.41
C PHE A 16 11.64 1.65 -12.37
N LYS A 17 12.30 2.61 -13.01
CA LYS A 17 13.75 2.77 -12.91
C LYS A 17 14.02 3.90 -11.93
N ASP A 18 14.75 3.62 -10.85
CA ASP A 18 15.09 4.64 -9.86
C ASP A 18 16.28 5.48 -10.34
N GLU A 19 16.00 6.42 -11.24
CA GLU A 19 17.01 7.31 -11.83
C GLU A 19 17.69 8.24 -10.81
N LEU A 20 17.09 8.41 -9.61
CA LEU A 20 17.57 9.35 -8.61
C LEU A 20 18.63 8.75 -7.68
N ASN A 21 18.54 7.45 -7.37
CA ASN A 21 19.45 6.84 -6.38
C ASN A 21 20.46 5.83 -6.96
N SER A 22 20.14 5.16 -8.08
CA SER A 22 21.01 4.07 -8.57
C SER A 22 20.84 3.70 -10.04
N ASN A 23 19.85 4.27 -10.73
CA ASN A 23 19.42 3.87 -12.08
C ASN A 23 19.07 2.37 -12.17
N GLU A 24 18.59 1.79 -11.08
CA GLU A 24 18.25 0.37 -10.96
C GLU A 24 16.76 0.12 -11.17
N ASP A 25 16.44 -1.06 -11.73
CA ASP A 25 15.07 -1.53 -11.78
C ASP A 25 14.54 -1.78 -10.36
N SER A 26 13.41 -1.17 -10.08
CA SER A 26 12.78 -1.14 -8.77
C SER A 26 11.30 -1.48 -8.87
N ILE A 27 10.74 -1.88 -7.74
CA ILE A 27 9.31 -2.14 -7.59
C ILE A 27 8.76 -1.24 -6.49
N ARG A 28 7.57 -0.68 -6.73
CA ARG A 28 6.83 0.18 -5.80
C ARG A 28 5.47 -0.43 -5.53
N PHE A 29 5.14 -0.55 -4.25
CA PHE A 29 3.86 -1.01 -3.72
C PHE A 29 3.15 0.18 -3.11
N GLU A 30 1.89 0.39 -3.48
CA GLU A 30 1.10 1.49 -2.96
C GLU A 30 -0.19 1.00 -2.33
N ILE A 31 -0.58 1.68 -1.25
CA ILE A 31 -1.89 1.59 -0.62
C ILE A 31 -2.55 2.96 -0.68
N LYS A 32 -3.83 3.00 -1.02
CA LYS A 32 -4.68 4.18 -0.90
C LYS A 32 -5.88 3.83 -0.03
N VAL A 33 -6.09 4.65 1.01
CA VAL A 33 -7.25 4.53 1.90
C VAL A 33 -8.13 5.76 1.71
N THR A 34 -9.40 5.53 1.37
CA THR A 34 -10.39 6.59 1.18
C THR A 34 -11.45 6.52 2.26
N ASN A 35 -11.68 7.62 2.96
CA ASN A 35 -12.72 7.72 3.98
C ASN A 35 -14.03 8.25 3.38
N GLN A 36 -15.00 7.37 3.20
CA GLN A 36 -16.35 7.70 2.74
C GLN A 36 -17.35 7.79 3.91
N SER A 37 -16.86 7.72 5.15
CA SER A 37 -17.69 7.77 6.35
C SER A 37 -17.95 9.22 6.78
N LYS A 38 -18.78 9.39 7.80
CA LYS A 38 -19.07 10.70 8.39
C LYS A 38 -18.04 11.15 9.44
N ASN A 39 -17.16 10.24 9.88
CA ASN A 39 -16.20 10.50 10.95
C ASN A 39 -14.77 10.42 10.41
N PRO A 40 -13.82 11.20 10.94
CA PRO A 40 -12.40 11.00 10.66
C PRO A 40 -11.96 9.58 11.03
N ILE A 41 -11.05 9.00 10.24
CA ILE A 41 -10.41 7.70 10.52
C ILE A 41 -8.92 7.91 10.79
N PRO A 42 -8.24 7.00 11.50
CA PRO A 42 -6.79 7.11 11.70
C PRO A 42 -6.02 7.23 10.37
N ASP A 43 -4.98 8.05 10.36
CA ASP A 43 -4.05 8.13 9.23
C ASP A 43 -3.15 6.89 9.13
N LEU A 44 -2.37 6.84 8.05
CA LEU A 44 -1.35 5.80 7.83
C LEU A 44 0.06 6.36 8.09
N GLY A 45 0.18 7.45 8.86
CA GLY A 45 1.46 8.05 9.23
C GLY A 45 2.31 7.14 10.11
N VAL A 46 3.62 7.45 10.21
CA VAL A 46 4.65 6.62 10.87
C VAL A 46 4.22 6.16 12.28
N GLY A 47 3.62 7.04 13.08
CA GLY A 47 3.22 6.74 14.46
C GLY A 47 1.99 5.84 14.62
N ASN A 48 1.18 5.66 13.57
CA ASN A 48 -0.10 4.96 13.63
C ASN A 48 -0.19 3.75 12.68
N ARG A 49 0.58 3.74 11.59
CA ARG A 49 0.41 2.77 10.49
C ARG A 49 0.49 1.31 10.92
N SER A 50 1.44 0.96 11.78
CA SER A 50 1.65 -0.43 12.22
C SER A 50 0.48 -0.99 13.03
N LYS A 51 -0.44 -0.16 13.52
CA LYS A 51 -1.63 -0.59 14.25
C LYS A 51 -2.81 -0.92 13.33
N PHE A 52 -2.79 -0.38 12.11
CA PHE A 52 -3.98 -0.35 11.25
C PHE A 52 -3.74 -0.96 9.88
N VAL A 53 -2.50 -0.97 9.40
CA VAL A 53 -2.13 -1.37 8.05
C VAL A 53 -1.37 -2.68 8.07
N ASN A 54 -1.82 -3.64 7.25
CA ASN A 54 -1.08 -4.86 6.98
C ASN A 54 -0.85 -5.03 5.47
N CYS A 55 0.36 -5.43 5.09
CA CYS A 55 0.69 -5.92 3.76
C CYS A 55 0.78 -7.45 3.80
N TYR A 56 0.19 -8.11 2.80
CA TYR A 56 0.23 -9.56 2.65
C TYR A 56 0.90 -9.92 1.33
N ILE A 57 1.99 -10.69 1.39
CA ILE A 57 2.65 -11.29 0.22
C ILE A 57 2.39 -12.79 0.24
N ASN A 58 1.82 -13.33 -0.84
CA ASN A 58 1.41 -14.74 -0.91
C ASN A 58 0.52 -15.16 0.27
N GLY A 59 -0.34 -14.25 0.73
CA GLY A 59 -1.25 -14.46 1.87
C GLY A 59 -0.59 -14.41 3.26
N LYS A 60 0.73 -14.18 3.35
CA LYS A 60 1.46 -14.02 4.61
C LYS A 60 1.69 -12.55 4.92
N GLU A 61 1.48 -12.14 6.16
CA GLU A 61 1.76 -10.77 6.62
C GLU A 61 3.26 -10.47 6.50
N GLU A 62 3.58 -9.44 5.71
CA GLU A 62 4.93 -9.06 5.28
C GLU A 62 4.99 -7.52 5.24
N ASN A 63 4.88 -6.93 6.43
CA ASN A 63 4.82 -5.48 6.59
C ASN A 63 6.18 -4.82 6.28
N PRO A 64 6.21 -3.79 5.44
CA PRO A 64 7.46 -3.09 5.16
C PRO A 64 7.91 -2.26 6.36
N GLU A 65 9.23 -2.16 6.54
CA GLU A 65 9.83 -1.32 7.59
C GLU A 65 9.45 0.16 7.39
N THR A 66 9.44 0.60 6.12
CA THR A 66 9.12 1.96 5.71
C THR A 66 7.94 1.98 4.74
N LEU A 67 6.97 2.83 5.04
CA LEU A 67 5.80 3.10 4.20
C LEU A 67 5.60 4.61 4.19
N TYR A 68 5.86 5.23 3.05
CA TYR A 68 6.16 6.66 2.90
C TYR A 68 5.06 7.36 2.10
N ASN A 69 4.68 8.58 2.45
CA ASN A 69 3.71 9.37 1.67
C ASN A 69 4.24 10.74 1.23
N GLY A 70 5.51 11.06 1.50
CA GLY A 70 6.04 12.39 1.17
C GLY A 70 5.73 13.45 2.22
N SER A 71 5.03 13.10 3.30
CA SER A 71 4.49 14.04 4.26
C SER A 71 4.74 13.57 5.69
N GLU A 72 6.02 13.43 6.04
CA GLU A 72 6.50 13.13 7.39
C GLU A 72 6.60 14.40 8.25
N ALA A 73 5.92 15.48 7.87
CA ALA A 73 5.85 16.69 8.67
C ALA A 73 5.20 16.37 10.02
N ASN A 74 5.81 16.84 11.11
CA ASN A 74 5.33 16.61 12.48
C ASN A 74 3.92 17.18 12.74
N ASP A 75 3.46 18.11 11.89
CA ASP A 75 2.16 18.77 11.99
C ASP A 75 1.08 18.16 11.08
N SER A 76 1.38 17.06 10.38
CA SER A 76 0.40 16.38 9.52
C SER A 76 -0.82 15.92 10.32
N PRO A 77 -2.05 16.04 9.75
CA PRO A 77 -3.25 15.53 10.39
C PRO A 77 -3.12 14.05 10.74
N LYS A 78 -3.31 13.69 12.01
CA LYS A 78 -3.25 12.30 12.51
C LYS A 78 -4.48 11.46 12.13
N THR A 79 -5.27 11.95 11.19
CA THR A 79 -6.53 11.36 10.75
C THR A 79 -6.77 11.68 9.28
N ILE A 80 -7.52 10.82 8.59
CA ILE A 80 -8.11 11.06 7.26
C ILE A 80 -9.55 11.54 7.47
N PRO A 81 -9.87 12.82 7.20
CA PRO A 81 -11.22 13.37 7.31
C PRO A 81 -12.24 12.69 6.37
N PRO A 82 -13.54 12.84 6.64
CA PRO A 82 -14.62 12.46 5.72
C PRO A 82 -14.40 13.02 4.30
N GLY A 83 -14.55 12.15 3.29
CA GLY A 83 -14.40 12.50 1.88
C GLY A 83 -12.97 12.59 1.38
N LEU A 84 -11.96 12.47 2.24
CA LEU A 84 -10.55 12.53 1.85
C LEU A 84 -9.94 11.13 1.72
N MET A 85 -8.78 11.09 1.06
CA MET A 85 -7.98 9.90 0.85
C MET A 85 -6.52 10.18 1.21
N GLN A 86 -5.79 9.11 1.50
CA GLN A 86 -4.35 9.17 1.71
C GLN A 86 -3.68 7.97 1.05
N ASP A 87 -2.59 8.21 0.34
CA ASP A 87 -1.76 7.21 -0.30
C ASP A 87 -0.40 7.10 0.39
N PHE A 88 0.12 5.88 0.43
CA PHE A 88 1.48 5.60 0.87
C PHE A 88 2.11 4.57 -0.05
N ALA A 89 3.42 4.67 -0.17
CA ALA A 89 4.23 3.83 -1.01
C ALA A 89 5.41 3.24 -0.25
N TRP A 90 5.74 2.00 -0.59
CA TRP A 90 6.99 1.36 -0.26
C TRP A 90 7.65 0.93 -1.55
N SER A 91 8.93 1.24 -1.72
CA SER A 91 9.70 0.83 -2.88
C SER A 91 11.02 0.20 -2.48
N GLN A 92 11.48 -0.73 -3.31
CA GLN A 92 12.82 -1.30 -3.18
C GLN A 92 13.39 -1.73 -4.53
N PRO A 93 14.73 -1.75 -4.68
CA PRO A 93 15.39 -2.33 -5.84
C PRO A 93 15.03 -3.81 -6.05
N LEU A 94 14.83 -4.24 -7.29
CA LEU A 94 14.49 -5.62 -7.62
C LEU A 94 15.56 -6.62 -7.20
N ARG A 95 16.84 -6.21 -7.15
CA ARG A 95 17.95 -7.08 -6.69
C ARG A 95 17.78 -7.54 -5.24
N PHE A 96 17.05 -6.80 -4.42
CA PHE A 96 16.75 -7.15 -3.02
C PHE A 96 15.38 -7.82 -2.87
N PHE A 97 14.61 -7.93 -3.96
CA PHE A 97 13.27 -8.49 -3.92
C PHE A 97 13.31 -10.03 -3.98
N SER A 98 13.10 -10.68 -2.84
CA SER A 98 13.30 -12.13 -2.67
C SER A 98 12.02 -12.98 -2.73
N LYS A 99 10.90 -12.44 -3.22
CA LYS A 99 9.60 -13.14 -3.20
C LYS A 99 9.32 -14.02 -4.43
N GLY A 100 10.33 -14.24 -5.27
CA GLY A 100 10.24 -15.02 -6.50
C GLY A 100 9.74 -14.21 -7.70
N ASN A 101 9.60 -14.88 -8.85
CA ASN A 101 9.19 -14.25 -10.10
C ASN A 101 7.68 -13.96 -10.17
N GLU A 102 6.87 -14.72 -9.44
CA GLU A 102 5.42 -14.51 -9.33
C GLU A 102 5.00 -14.55 -7.87
N PHE A 103 4.19 -13.58 -7.47
CA PHE A 103 3.64 -13.50 -6.12
C PHE A 103 2.34 -12.72 -6.11
N THR A 104 1.58 -12.82 -5.02
CA THR A 104 0.41 -11.99 -4.80
C THR A 104 0.67 -10.92 -3.74
N VAL A 105 -0.01 -9.77 -3.89
CA VAL A 105 0.00 -8.66 -2.95
C VAL A 105 -1.42 -8.30 -2.56
N GLN A 106 -1.65 -8.10 -1.28
CA GLN A 106 -2.89 -7.53 -0.78
C GLN A 106 -2.59 -6.61 0.39
N TRP A 107 -3.28 -5.49 0.46
CA TRP A 107 -3.20 -4.59 1.60
C TRP A 107 -4.47 -4.69 2.44
N GLU A 108 -4.35 -4.37 3.72
CA GLU A 108 -5.47 -4.27 4.64
C GLU A 108 -5.34 -2.99 5.44
N TYR A 109 -6.47 -2.33 5.65
CA TYR A 109 -6.60 -1.26 6.62
C TYR A 109 -7.80 -1.53 7.52
N ARG A 110 -7.57 -1.65 8.83
CA ARG A 110 -8.61 -1.90 9.85
C ARG A 110 -9.57 -3.05 9.48
N LYS A 111 -9.01 -4.18 9.03
CA LYS A 111 -9.73 -5.40 8.58
C LYS A 111 -10.45 -5.29 7.22
N ILE A 112 -10.31 -4.16 6.53
CA ILE A 112 -10.82 -3.98 5.17
C ILE A 112 -9.68 -4.27 4.22
N LYS A 113 -9.84 -5.28 3.38
CA LYS A 113 -8.80 -5.73 2.44
C LYS A 113 -8.98 -5.11 1.07
N SER A 114 -7.87 -4.78 0.44
CA SER A 114 -7.82 -4.42 -0.98
C SER A 114 -8.08 -5.64 -1.85
N LYS A 115 -8.19 -5.42 -3.16
CA LYS A 115 -8.11 -6.49 -4.13
C LYS A 115 -6.74 -7.17 -4.07
N ILE A 116 -6.68 -8.43 -4.48
CA ILE A 116 -5.42 -9.16 -4.61
C ILE A 116 -4.83 -8.83 -5.96
N LEU A 117 -3.56 -8.42 -5.97
CA LEU A 117 -2.79 -8.22 -7.19
C LEU A 117 -1.86 -9.41 -7.38
N LYS A 118 -1.87 -10.04 -8.56
CA LYS A 118 -0.84 -10.97 -9.01
C LYS A 118 0.25 -10.16 -9.71
N VAL A 119 1.48 -10.29 -9.24
CA VAL A 119 2.65 -9.58 -9.76
C VAL A 119 3.59 -10.58 -10.42
N ASN A 120 4.04 -10.29 -11.63
CA ASN A 120 5.08 -11.04 -12.32
C ASN A 120 6.28 -10.13 -12.57
N VAL A 121 7.39 -10.41 -11.87
CA VAL A 121 8.62 -9.61 -11.92
C VAL A 121 9.31 -9.74 -13.28
N LYS A 122 9.34 -10.95 -13.85
CA LYS A 122 10.01 -11.23 -15.12
C LYS A 122 9.38 -10.47 -16.28
N ASN A 123 8.04 -10.45 -16.31
CA ASN A 123 7.25 -9.79 -17.36
C ASN A 123 6.90 -8.34 -17.01
N ARG A 124 7.30 -7.87 -15.81
CA ARG A 124 6.94 -6.55 -15.24
C ARG A 124 5.45 -6.25 -15.35
N SER A 125 4.62 -7.24 -15.05
CA SER A 125 3.17 -7.14 -15.18
C SER A 125 2.46 -7.29 -13.84
N VAL A 126 1.29 -6.66 -13.76
CA VAL A 126 0.41 -6.70 -12.58
C VAL A 126 -1.01 -6.94 -13.06
N GLU A 127 -1.66 -7.94 -12.49
CA GLU A 127 -3.04 -8.31 -12.77
C GLU A 127 -3.86 -8.26 -11.48
N THR A 128 -5.06 -7.72 -11.54
CA THR A 128 -6.00 -7.81 -10.42
C THR A 128 -6.74 -9.14 -10.48
N LEU A 129 -6.63 -9.95 -9.43
CA LEU A 129 -7.39 -11.19 -9.32
C LEU A 129 -8.86 -10.88 -9.01
N LYS A 130 -9.76 -11.65 -9.63
CA LYS A 130 -11.22 -11.54 -9.46
C LYS A 130 -11.71 -12.27 -8.22
#